data_AF-Q04TF7-F1
#
_entry.id   AF-Q04TF7-F1
#
_cell.length_a   1.000
_cell.length_b   1.000
_cell.length_c   1.000
_cell.angle_alpha   90.00
_cell.angle_beta   90.00
_cell.angle_gamma   90.00
#
_symmetry.space_group_name_H-M   'P 1'
#
loop_
_entity.id
_entity.type
_entity.pdbx_description
1 polymer ?
#
loop_
_entity_poly.entity_id
_entity_poly.type
_entity_poly.pdbx_seq_one_letter_code
_entity_poly.pdbx_strand_id
1 'polypeptide(L)'
;MGHERLGILPKTRSWINITSNLGVAIGENPEFASKLAGLTLLQVRQRYEKLKNDSGVQAAFSFLIAICSQNLPSNAEGKFTNVDLNLESNPSPLNIAFGLTEWVEKHKDKQEYAELAARAAADAIAKWYRENSEQNLLFESGLTATDVWGNFSGSDFCVISRNFFANLTERYLKYFLERSASELSPDLNSRKKFEQALSSFMNEVSNHAFETSKITQSFAAGWYNKNVKNSRPADKEVAGFLKVAFGKLREEIIIEEAKK
;
A
#
# COMPACT_ATOMS: atom_id res chain seq x y z
N MET A 1 -4.19 -24.46 6.94
CA MET A 1 -3.87 -23.57 5.79
C MET A 1 -2.51 -22.97 6.06
N GLY A 2 -1.58 -23.21 5.13
CA GLY A 2 -0.14 -23.25 5.38
C GLY A 2 0.45 -21.96 5.94
N HIS A 3 1.16 -22.09 7.05
CA HIS A 3 2.25 -21.18 7.40
C HIS A 3 3.40 -21.44 6.43
N GLU A 4 3.26 -21.08 5.15
CA GLU A 4 4.44 -20.81 4.36
C GLU A 4 5.09 -19.58 4.97
N ARG A 5 6.06 -19.84 5.84
CA ARG A 5 7.08 -18.85 6.16
C ARG A 5 7.83 -18.69 4.84
N LEU A 6 7.45 -17.68 4.07
CA LEU A 6 8.42 -17.05 3.18
C LEU A 6 9.65 -16.84 4.06
N GLY A 7 10.78 -17.46 3.69
CA GLY A 7 12.04 -17.26 4.41
C GLY A 7 12.40 -15.78 4.46
N ILE A 8 13.59 -15.43 4.96
CA ILE A 8 14.02 -14.03 4.95
C ILE A 8 13.86 -13.48 3.52
N LEU A 9 13.00 -12.48 3.36
CA LEU A 9 12.80 -11.87 2.06
C LEU A 9 14.14 -11.27 1.61
N PRO A 10 14.64 -11.59 0.41
CA PRO A 10 15.87 -10.98 -0.07
C PRO A 10 15.61 -9.48 -0.22
N LYS A 11 16.31 -8.68 0.59
CA LYS A 11 16.24 -7.23 0.51
C LYS A 11 17.50 -6.69 -0.12
N THR A 12 17.35 -5.71 -1.01
CA THR A 12 18.49 -4.99 -1.59
C THR A 12 19.26 -4.24 -0.50
N ARG A 13 18.56 -3.69 0.50
CA ARG A 13 19.15 -3.06 1.70
C ARG A 13 18.28 -3.26 2.94
N SER A 14 18.92 -3.47 4.09
CA SER A 14 18.25 -3.44 5.40
C SER A 14 17.79 -2.03 5.76
N TRP A 15 16.75 -1.92 6.60
CA TRP A 15 16.24 -0.62 7.03
C TRP A 15 17.30 0.21 7.76
N ILE A 16 18.08 -0.41 8.64
CA ILE A 16 19.16 0.25 9.38
C ILE A 16 20.24 0.84 8.47
N ASN A 17 20.53 0.20 7.33
CA ASN A 17 21.50 0.72 6.36
C ASN A 17 20.96 1.96 5.65
N ILE A 18 19.65 1.99 5.35
CA ILE A 18 18.99 3.15 4.74
C ILE A 18 19.07 4.35 5.68
N THR A 19 18.69 4.18 6.96
CA THR A 19 18.76 5.28 7.94
C THR A 19 20.19 5.66 8.32
N SER A 20 21.16 4.74 8.26
CA SER A 20 22.58 5.03 8.47
C SER A 20 23.12 5.92 7.37
N ASN A 21 22.86 5.59 6.10
CA ASN A 21 23.26 6.43 4.97
C ASN A 21 22.61 7.81 5.03
N LEU A 22 21.33 7.87 5.46
CA LEU A 22 20.63 9.12 5.67
C LEU A 22 21.28 9.95 6.78
N GLY A 23 21.62 9.34 7.93
CA GLY A 23 22.33 10.00 9.03
C GLY A 23 23.69 10.55 8.60
N VAL A 24 24.47 9.77 7.85
CA VAL A 24 25.74 10.23 7.25
C VAL A 24 25.53 11.44 6.34
N ALA A 25 24.50 11.43 5.49
CA ALA A 25 24.23 12.52 4.55
C ALA A 25 23.92 13.87 5.24
N ILE A 26 23.40 13.84 6.47
CA ILE A 26 23.11 15.04 7.26
C ILE A 26 24.18 15.37 8.30
N GLY A 27 25.27 14.59 8.36
CA GLY A 27 26.36 14.77 9.32
C GLY A 27 26.03 14.32 10.74
N GLU A 28 25.01 13.48 10.91
CA GLU A 28 24.61 12.91 12.20
C GLU A 28 25.39 11.64 12.52
N ASN A 29 25.45 11.29 13.81
CA ASN A 29 26.20 10.14 14.28
C ASN A 29 25.43 8.80 14.09
N PRO A 30 26.11 7.63 14.19
CA PRO A 30 25.45 6.33 14.08
C PRO A 30 24.35 6.07 15.13
N GLU A 31 24.44 6.72 16.30
CA GLU A 31 23.42 6.59 17.35
C GLU A 31 22.09 7.25 16.93
N PHE A 32 22.15 8.42 16.29
CA PHE A 32 20.99 9.08 15.69
C PHE A 32 20.34 8.19 14.65
N ALA A 33 21.12 7.62 13.72
CA ALA A 33 20.59 6.73 12.68
C ALA A 33 19.91 5.48 13.25
N SER A 34 20.48 4.89 14.31
CA SER A 34 19.92 3.74 15.00
C SER A 34 18.61 4.08 15.75
N LYS A 35 18.57 5.24 16.43
CA LYS A 35 17.34 5.76 17.06
C LYS A 35 16.26 6.05 16.03
N LEU A 36 16.61 6.70 14.93
CA LEU A 36 15.70 7.02 13.84
C LEU A 36 15.09 5.74 13.23
N ALA A 37 15.91 4.73 12.96
CA ALA A 37 15.45 3.44 12.49
C ALA A 37 14.46 2.79 13.46
N GLY A 38 14.86 2.68 14.74
CA GLY A 38 14.04 2.03 15.76
C GLY A 38 12.71 2.74 16.00
N LEU A 39 12.71 4.07 16.11
CA LEU A 39 11.49 4.86 16.29
C LEU A 39 10.55 4.74 15.09
N THR A 40 11.09 4.79 13.87
CA THR A 40 10.27 4.69 12.66
C THR A 40 9.59 3.33 12.56
N LEU A 41 10.33 2.23 12.72
CA LEU A 41 9.77 0.88 12.66
C LEU A 41 8.76 0.64 13.78
N LEU A 42 9.05 1.10 15.00
CA LEU A 42 8.13 0.98 16.13
C LEU A 42 6.78 1.66 15.84
N GLN A 43 6.81 2.88 15.29
CA GLN A 43 5.60 3.64 14.98
C GLN A 43 4.79 3.00 13.84
N VAL A 44 5.45 2.55 12.77
CA VAL A 44 4.78 1.81 11.68
C VAL A 44 4.14 0.53 12.22
N ARG A 45 4.87 -0.24 13.04
CA ARG A 45 4.41 -1.50 13.64
C ARG A 45 3.17 -1.29 14.52
N GLN A 46 3.20 -0.30 15.40
CA GLN A 46 2.06 0.07 16.23
C GLN A 46 0.86 0.53 15.40
N ARG A 47 1.12 1.20 14.27
CA ARG A 47 0.05 1.66 13.38
C ARG A 47 -0.63 0.50 12.66
N TYR A 48 0.12 -0.48 12.14
CA TYR A 48 -0.43 -1.66 11.47
C TYR A 48 -1.41 -2.46 12.33
N GLU A 49 -1.22 -2.50 13.66
CA GLU A 49 -2.18 -3.13 14.56
C GLU A 49 -3.57 -2.50 14.51
N LYS A 50 -3.62 -1.19 14.23
CA LYS A 50 -4.84 -0.37 14.18
C LYS A 50 -5.41 -0.27 12.76
N LEU A 51 -4.58 -0.30 11.71
CA LEU A 51 -5.02 -0.10 10.32
C LEU A 51 -6.02 -1.14 9.80
N LYS A 52 -5.96 -2.37 10.31
CA LYS A 52 -6.93 -3.41 9.94
C LYS A 52 -8.40 -3.02 10.19
N ASN A 53 -8.63 -2.09 11.13
CA ASN A 53 -9.96 -1.59 11.51
C ASN A 53 -10.17 -0.12 11.11
N ASP A 54 -9.25 0.48 10.35
CA ASP A 54 -9.36 1.86 9.94
C ASP A 54 -10.30 1.96 8.72
N SER A 55 -11.38 2.74 8.86
CA SER A 55 -12.42 2.83 7.85
C SER A 55 -11.93 3.44 6.54
N GLY A 56 -10.96 4.35 6.57
CA GLY A 56 -10.36 4.91 5.35
C GLY A 56 -9.55 3.89 4.58
N VAL A 57 -8.79 3.05 5.29
CA VAL A 57 -8.04 1.93 4.69
C VAL A 57 -8.99 0.87 4.12
N GLN A 58 -10.04 0.51 4.87
CA GLN A 58 -11.05 -0.43 4.41
C GLN A 58 -11.78 0.10 3.18
N ALA A 59 -12.17 1.37 3.16
CA ALA A 59 -12.80 2.01 2.01
C ALA A 59 -11.89 1.99 0.78
N ALA A 60 -10.63 2.41 0.93
CA ALA A 60 -9.66 2.45 -0.18
C ALA A 60 -9.42 1.06 -0.78
N PHE A 61 -9.24 0.06 0.07
CA PHE A 61 -9.00 -1.31 -0.39
C PHE A 61 -10.26 -1.97 -0.99
N SER A 62 -11.44 -1.69 -0.42
CA SER A 62 -12.72 -2.16 -0.98
C SER A 62 -12.99 -1.55 -2.35
N PHE A 63 -12.58 -0.29 -2.58
CA PHE A 63 -12.65 0.32 -3.91
C PHE A 63 -11.79 -0.42 -4.94
N LEU A 64 -10.56 -0.80 -4.58
CA LEU A 64 -9.72 -1.62 -5.46
C LEU A 64 -10.39 -2.96 -5.79
N ILE A 65 -10.97 -3.63 -4.79
CA ILE A 65 -11.72 -4.87 -5.01
C ILE A 65 -12.90 -4.63 -5.96
N ALA A 66 -13.64 -3.53 -5.79
CA ALA A 66 -14.78 -3.21 -6.63
C ALA A 66 -14.40 -2.99 -8.10
N ILE A 67 -13.25 -2.34 -8.38
CA ILE A 67 -12.72 -2.24 -9.75
C ILE A 67 -12.43 -3.65 -10.30
N CYS A 68 -11.77 -4.50 -9.50
CA CYS A 68 -11.40 -5.86 -9.92
C CYS A 68 -12.61 -6.79 -10.15
N SER A 69 -13.75 -6.47 -9.53
CA SER A 69 -14.96 -7.31 -9.48
C SER A 69 -16.20 -6.62 -10.04
N GLN A 70 -16.02 -5.64 -10.93
CA GLN A 70 -17.10 -4.77 -11.37
C GLN A 70 -18.26 -5.55 -12.01
N ASN A 71 -17.94 -6.57 -12.82
CA ASN A 71 -18.89 -7.42 -13.57
C ASN A 71 -19.62 -8.45 -12.70
N LEU A 72 -19.31 -8.50 -11.39
CA LEU A 72 -19.88 -9.48 -10.49
C LEU A 72 -21.06 -8.91 -9.71
N PRO A 73 -22.09 -9.74 -9.43
CA PRO A 73 -23.22 -9.30 -8.65
C PRO A 73 -22.78 -8.83 -7.27
N SER A 74 -23.33 -7.68 -6.85
CA SER A 74 -23.17 -7.18 -5.49
C SER A 74 -24.29 -7.74 -4.62
N ASN A 75 -24.05 -8.92 -4.04
CA ASN A 75 -24.88 -9.43 -2.93
C ASN A 75 -24.24 -9.08 -1.58
N ALA A 76 -23.29 -8.15 -1.58
CA ALA A 76 -22.38 -7.91 -0.49
C ALA A 76 -22.97 -6.91 0.50
N GLU A 77 -23.18 -7.37 1.74
CA GLU A 77 -23.63 -6.53 2.85
C GLU A 77 -22.44 -5.79 3.49
N GLY A 78 -22.55 -4.47 3.64
CA GLY A 78 -21.53 -3.68 4.29
C GLY A 78 -21.59 -2.18 4.00
N LYS A 79 -20.83 -1.42 4.79
CA LYS A 79 -20.56 0.01 4.61
C LYS A 79 -19.72 0.24 3.34
N PHE A 80 -18.82 -0.67 2.97
CA PHE A 80 -17.87 -0.44 1.87
C PHE A 80 -18.14 -1.25 0.59
N THR A 81 -19.26 -1.98 0.53
CA THR A 81 -19.54 -2.94 -0.56
C THR A 81 -20.15 -2.33 -1.81
N ASN A 82 -20.83 -1.19 -1.67
CA ASN A 82 -21.61 -0.55 -2.74
C ASN A 82 -20.84 0.58 -3.43
N VAL A 83 -19.64 0.26 -3.90
CA VAL A 83 -18.87 1.16 -4.77
C VAL A 83 -19.57 1.21 -6.13
N ASP A 84 -20.04 2.40 -6.49
CA ASP A 84 -20.64 2.67 -7.80
C ASP A 84 -19.53 3.03 -8.80
N LEU A 85 -19.22 2.08 -9.68
CA LEU A 85 -18.18 2.19 -10.70
C LEU A 85 -18.75 1.71 -12.02
N ASN A 86 -18.88 2.64 -12.96
CA ASN A 86 -19.27 2.34 -14.33
C ASN A 86 -18.04 2.41 -15.25
N LEU A 87 -17.40 1.26 -15.53
CA LEU A 87 -16.32 1.19 -16.52
C LEU A 87 -16.83 1.17 -17.97
N GLU A 88 -18.12 0.89 -18.21
CA GLU A 88 -18.71 0.92 -19.57
C GLU A 88 -18.77 2.36 -20.11
N SER A 89 -18.83 3.36 -19.23
CA SER A 89 -18.68 4.77 -19.62
C SER A 89 -17.24 5.16 -19.99
N ASN A 90 -16.33 4.18 -20.06
CA ASN A 90 -14.91 4.33 -20.38
C ASN A 90 -14.21 5.44 -19.56
N PRO A 91 -14.26 5.39 -18.21
CA PRO A 91 -13.66 6.43 -17.38
C PRO A 91 -12.13 6.42 -17.52
N SER A 92 -11.54 7.63 -17.54
CA SER A 92 -10.09 7.75 -17.51
C SER A 92 -9.52 7.30 -16.14
N PRO A 93 -8.22 6.96 -16.05
CA PRO A 93 -7.58 6.63 -14.77
C PRO A 93 -7.75 7.73 -13.72
N LEU A 94 -7.77 8.99 -14.17
CA LEU A 94 -7.98 10.14 -13.30
C LEU A 94 -9.41 10.18 -12.74
N ASN A 95 -10.42 9.82 -13.54
CA ASN A 95 -11.80 9.72 -13.05
C ASN A 95 -11.94 8.60 -12.02
N ILE A 96 -11.29 7.45 -12.25
CA ILE A 96 -11.29 6.34 -11.28
C ILE A 96 -10.59 6.76 -9.97
N ALA A 97 -9.44 7.44 -10.06
CA ALA A 97 -8.73 7.95 -8.88
C ALA A 97 -9.51 9.04 -8.12
N PHE A 98 -10.27 9.87 -8.85
CA PHE A 98 -11.17 10.84 -8.25
C PHE A 98 -12.31 10.15 -7.50
N GLY A 99 -12.98 9.18 -8.13
CA GLY A 99 -14.02 8.38 -7.48
C GLY A 99 -13.52 7.62 -6.25
N LEU A 100 -12.28 7.12 -6.28
CA LEU A 100 -11.62 6.53 -5.10
C LEU A 100 -11.49 7.56 -3.96
N THR A 101 -11.07 8.78 -4.28
CA THR A 101 -10.85 9.83 -3.28
C THR A 101 -12.17 10.23 -2.64
N GLU A 102 -13.23 10.43 -3.44
CA GLU A 102 -14.58 10.72 -2.93
C GLU A 102 -15.13 9.56 -2.09
N TRP A 103 -14.90 8.33 -2.54
CA TRP A 103 -15.32 7.13 -1.82
C TRP A 103 -14.69 7.02 -0.44
N VAL A 104 -13.38 7.25 -0.35
CA VAL A 104 -12.66 7.25 0.93
C VAL A 104 -13.13 8.41 1.80
N GLU A 105 -13.31 9.60 1.23
CA GLU A 105 -13.78 10.79 1.96
C GLU A 105 -15.13 10.55 2.64
N LYS A 106 -16.06 9.91 1.94
CA LYS A 106 -17.40 9.59 2.47
C LYS A 106 -17.38 8.61 3.64
N HIS A 107 -16.35 7.76 3.74
CA HIS A 107 -16.36 6.65 4.69
C HIS A 107 -15.26 6.69 5.75
N LYS A 108 -14.33 7.66 5.68
CA LYS A 108 -13.21 7.79 6.63
C LYS A 108 -13.68 8.26 8.02
N ASP A 109 -12.98 7.75 9.04
CA ASP A 109 -13.12 8.22 10.43
C ASP A 109 -11.93 9.12 10.82
N LYS A 110 -10.77 8.92 10.18
CA LYS A 110 -9.52 9.65 10.45
C LYS A 110 -8.93 10.18 9.14
N GLN A 111 -8.76 11.49 9.06
CA GLN A 111 -8.33 12.14 7.82
C GLN A 111 -6.93 11.74 7.36
N GLU A 112 -5.93 11.85 8.23
CA GLU A 112 -4.52 11.65 7.88
C GLU A 112 -4.24 10.29 7.22
N TYR A 113 -4.72 9.20 7.83
CA TYR A 113 -4.42 7.84 7.37
C TYR A 113 -5.28 7.41 6.17
N ALA A 114 -6.50 7.94 6.09
CA ALA A 114 -7.37 7.75 4.95
C ALA A 114 -6.76 8.39 3.70
N GLU A 115 -6.15 9.58 3.83
CA GLU A 115 -5.45 10.24 2.71
C GLU A 115 -4.25 9.42 2.22
N LEU A 116 -3.45 8.84 3.13
CA LEU A 116 -2.35 7.95 2.74
C LEU A 116 -2.86 6.70 2.01
N ALA A 117 -3.96 6.11 2.49
CA ALA A 117 -4.57 4.94 1.88
C ALA A 117 -5.17 5.23 0.50
N ALA A 118 -5.91 6.34 0.35
CA ALA A 118 -6.46 6.78 -0.92
C ALA A 118 -5.36 7.03 -1.95
N ARG A 119 -4.29 7.75 -1.57
CA ARG A 119 -3.16 7.99 -2.49
C ARG A 119 -2.43 6.69 -2.86
N ALA A 120 -2.21 5.78 -1.92
CA ALA A 120 -1.59 4.49 -2.19
C ALA A 120 -2.42 3.63 -3.17
N ALA A 121 -3.74 3.65 -3.05
CA ALA A 121 -4.65 2.98 -3.97
C ALA A 121 -4.69 3.68 -5.35
N ALA A 122 -4.68 5.02 -5.39
CA ALA A 122 -4.62 5.78 -6.64
C ALA A 122 -3.34 5.48 -7.43
N ASP A 123 -2.19 5.39 -6.75
CA ASP A 123 -0.93 4.99 -7.39
C ASP A 123 -0.98 3.56 -7.93
N ALA A 124 -1.63 2.64 -7.19
CA ALA A 124 -1.80 1.26 -7.65
C ALA A 124 -2.69 1.19 -8.90
N ILE A 125 -3.76 2.00 -8.96
CA ILE A 125 -4.63 2.15 -10.12
C ILE A 125 -3.86 2.71 -11.31
N ALA A 126 -3.12 3.80 -11.11
CA ALA A 126 -2.36 4.46 -12.18
C ALA A 126 -1.28 3.54 -12.74
N LYS A 127 -0.57 2.80 -11.87
CA LYS A 127 0.44 1.82 -12.28
C LYS A 127 -0.18 0.66 -13.06
N TRP A 128 -1.26 0.07 -12.55
CA TRP A 128 -1.98 -0.99 -13.26
C TRP A 128 -2.42 -0.54 -14.65
N TYR A 129 -3.04 0.63 -14.74
CA TYR A 129 -3.51 1.16 -16.01
C TYR A 129 -2.37 1.35 -17.00
N ARG A 130 -1.25 1.95 -16.57
CA ARG A 130 -0.07 2.12 -17.44
C ARG A 130 0.42 0.78 -17.98
N GLU A 131 0.68 -0.18 -17.09
CA GLU A 131 1.25 -1.48 -17.44
C GLU A 131 0.33 -2.30 -18.38
N ASN A 132 -0.99 -2.18 -18.25
CA ASN A 132 -1.96 -2.94 -19.05
C ASN A 132 -2.49 -2.17 -20.27
N SER A 133 -2.34 -0.84 -20.30
CA SER A 133 -2.61 -0.04 -21.50
C SER A 133 -1.51 -0.19 -22.56
N GLU A 134 -0.24 -0.22 -22.13
CA GLU A 134 0.91 -0.36 -23.03
C GLU A 134 0.97 -1.73 -23.72
N GLN A 135 0.55 -2.79 -23.03
CA GLN A 135 0.52 -4.16 -23.60
C GLN A 135 -0.52 -4.31 -24.71
N ASN A 136 -1.62 -3.57 -24.64
CA ASN A 136 -2.75 -3.66 -25.56
C ASN A 136 -2.65 -2.68 -26.75
N LEU A 137 -1.78 -1.67 -26.68
CA LEU A 137 -1.52 -0.73 -27.78
C LEU A 137 -0.81 -1.37 -29.00
N LEU A 138 -0.30 -2.58 -28.85
CA LEU A 138 0.41 -3.29 -29.93
C LEU A 138 -0.52 -3.87 -31.00
N PHE A 139 -1.83 -3.97 -30.75
CA PHE A 139 -2.73 -4.71 -31.65
C PHE A 139 -4.03 -4.03 -32.09
N GLU A 140 -4.57 -2.99 -31.45
CA GLU A 140 -5.83 -2.41 -31.95
C GLU A 140 -6.18 -1.00 -31.43
N SER A 141 -7.06 -0.34 -32.18
CA SER A 141 -7.61 1.00 -31.97
C SER A 141 -8.40 1.15 -30.67
N GLY A 142 -8.09 2.22 -29.91
CA GLY A 142 -8.99 2.78 -28.88
C GLY A 142 -9.19 1.93 -27.63
N LEU A 143 -8.12 1.72 -26.85
CA LEU A 143 -8.17 1.04 -25.56
C LEU A 143 -9.30 1.58 -24.65
N THR A 144 -10.18 0.69 -24.17
CA THR A 144 -11.24 1.04 -23.24
C THR A 144 -10.88 0.66 -21.80
N ALA A 145 -11.55 1.27 -20.82
CA ALA A 145 -11.42 0.91 -19.41
C ALA A 145 -11.81 -0.56 -19.17
N THR A 146 -12.82 -1.07 -19.88
CA THR A 146 -13.21 -2.48 -19.82
C THR A 146 -12.11 -3.42 -20.32
N ASP A 147 -11.26 -3.00 -21.27
CA ASP A 147 -10.12 -3.82 -21.72
C ASP A 147 -9.03 -3.90 -20.64
N VAL A 148 -8.85 -2.83 -19.86
CA VAL A 148 -7.84 -2.75 -18.78
C VAL A 148 -8.27 -3.49 -17.51
N TRP A 149 -9.58 -3.53 -17.24
CA TRP A 149 -10.12 -3.95 -15.95
C TRP A 149 -11.10 -5.13 -16.02
N GLY A 150 -11.62 -5.47 -17.20
CA GLY A 150 -12.78 -6.35 -17.37
C GLY A 150 -12.54 -7.83 -17.10
N ASN A 151 -11.30 -8.31 -17.19
CA ASN A 151 -10.94 -9.72 -16.95
C ASN A 151 -9.87 -9.84 -15.85
N PHE A 152 -10.29 -9.69 -14.60
CA PHE A 152 -9.38 -9.76 -13.45
C PHE A 152 -9.23 -11.18 -12.88
N SER A 153 -8.02 -11.71 -12.91
CA SER A 153 -7.67 -13.00 -12.29
C SER A 153 -7.15 -12.83 -10.85
N GLY A 154 -7.01 -13.95 -10.12
CA GLY A 154 -6.35 -13.94 -8.81
C GLY A 154 -4.89 -13.48 -8.88
N SER A 155 -4.18 -13.73 -9.99
CA SER A 155 -2.82 -13.21 -10.22
C SER A 155 -2.82 -11.69 -10.38
N ASP A 156 -3.80 -11.14 -11.11
CA ASP A 156 -3.95 -9.69 -11.30
C ASP A 156 -4.24 -9.01 -9.96
N PHE A 157 -5.10 -9.63 -9.14
CA PHE A 157 -5.37 -9.18 -7.78
C PHE A 157 -4.11 -9.20 -6.89
N CYS A 158 -3.26 -10.21 -7.06
CA CYS A 158 -2.00 -10.28 -6.36
C CYS A 158 -1.07 -9.09 -6.71
N VAL A 159 -1.04 -8.67 -7.98
CA VAL A 159 -0.25 -7.52 -8.42
C VAL A 159 -0.80 -6.21 -7.85
N ILE A 160 -2.10 -5.94 -8.02
CA ILE A 160 -2.69 -4.68 -7.55
C ILE A 160 -2.67 -4.57 -6.02
N SER A 161 -2.94 -5.67 -5.32
CA SER A 161 -2.86 -5.71 -3.85
C SER A 161 -1.44 -5.48 -3.37
N ARG A 162 -0.43 -6.06 -4.03
CA ARG A 162 0.98 -5.81 -3.69
C ARG A 162 1.34 -4.34 -3.89
N ASN A 163 0.95 -3.75 -5.02
CA ASN A 163 1.21 -2.34 -5.31
C ASN A 163 0.57 -1.44 -4.25
N PHE A 164 -0.69 -1.72 -3.87
CA PHE A 164 -1.35 -1.00 -2.77
C PHE A 164 -0.54 -1.07 -1.47
N PHE A 165 -0.16 -2.28 -1.01
CA PHE A 165 0.59 -2.40 0.24
C PHE A 165 2.01 -1.85 0.14
N ALA A 166 2.66 -1.91 -1.01
CA ALA A 166 3.96 -1.27 -1.25
C ALA A 166 3.85 0.24 -1.07
N ASN A 167 2.95 0.88 -1.81
CA ASN A 167 2.75 2.33 -1.80
C ASN A 167 2.30 2.80 -0.40
N LEU A 168 1.43 2.02 0.26
CA LEU A 168 0.99 2.33 1.62
C LEU A 168 2.16 2.26 2.60
N THR A 169 2.96 1.19 2.53
CA THR A 169 4.13 0.99 3.40
C THR A 169 5.17 2.10 3.20
N GLU A 170 5.47 2.45 1.96
CA GLU A 170 6.37 3.56 1.62
C GLU A 170 5.90 4.87 2.26
N ARG A 171 4.62 5.21 2.09
CA ARG A 171 4.02 6.43 2.65
C ARG A 171 4.08 6.45 4.17
N TYR A 172 3.83 5.32 4.83
CA TYR A 172 3.96 5.21 6.29
C TYR A 172 5.41 5.33 6.76
N LEU A 173 6.35 4.67 6.07
CA LEU A 173 7.77 4.78 6.38
C LEU A 173 8.22 6.23 6.25
N LYS A 174 7.92 6.89 5.12
CA LYS A 174 8.23 8.31 4.91
C LYS A 174 7.64 9.19 6.02
N TYR A 175 6.34 9.08 6.26
CA TYR A 175 5.63 9.88 7.27
C TYR A 175 6.25 9.72 8.66
N PHE A 176 6.49 8.49 9.10
CA PHE A 176 7.04 8.24 10.44
C PHE A 176 8.54 8.54 10.53
N LEU A 177 9.26 8.47 9.42
CA LEU A 177 10.66 8.89 9.35
C LEU A 177 10.78 10.42 9.53
N GLU A 178 9.98 11.20 8.81
CA GLU A 178 9.92 12.67 8.97
C GLU A 178 9.50 13.07 10.40
N ARG A 179 8.51 12.36 10.96
CA ARG A 179 8.05 12.57 12.33
C ARG A 179 9.14 12.23 13.35
N SER A 180 9.79 11.09 13.20
CA SER A 180 10.86 10.63 14.11
C SER A 180 12.09 11.54 14.04
N ALA A 181 12.44 12.01 12.84
CA ALA A 181 13.52 13.00 12.67
C ALA A 181 13.17 14.33 13.34
N SER A 182 11.92 14.78 13.24
CA SER A 182 11.46 16.01 13.90
C SER A 182 11.46 15.92 15.43
N GLU A 183 11.28 14.70 15.98
CA GLU A 183 11.38 14.40 17.41
C GLU A 183 12.84 14.38 17.88
N LEU A 184 13.75 13.83 17.08
CA LEU A 184 15.18 13.74 17.40
C LEU A 184 15.94 15.05 17.16
N SER A 185 15.50 15.87 16.20
CA SER A 185 16.16 17.13 15.79
C SER A 185 15.20 18.33 15.96
N PRO A 186 15.36 19.14 17.02
CA PRO A 186 14.46 20.25 17.31
C PRO A 186 14.69 21.50 16.46
N ASP A 187 15.87 21.68 15.86
CA ASP A 187 16.21 22.90 15.12
C ASP A 187 15.76 22.88 13.64
N LEU A 188 15.42 24.06 13.11
CA LEU A 188 14.89 24.21 11.75
C LEU A 188 15.91 23.89 10.65
N ASN A 189 17.20 24.06 10.89
CA ASN A 189 18.23 23.82 9.88
C ASN A 189 18.47 22.32 9.69
N SER A 190 18.53 21.56 10.78
CA SER A 190 18.65 20.10 10.74
C SER A 190 17.42 19.47 10.09
N ARG A 191 16.22 20.01 10.33
CA ARG A 191 14.99 19.56 9.65
C ARG A 191 15.03 19.77 8.14
N LYS A 192 15.48 20.95 7.68
CA LYS A 192 15.63 21.22 6.23
C LYS A 192 16.68 20.32 5.59
N LYS A 193 17.82 20.11 6.25
CA LYS A 193 18.86 19.17 5.78
C LYS A 193 18.32 17.75 5.69
N PHE A 194 17.55 17.33 6.69
CA PHE A 194 16.90 16.03 6.73
C PHE A 194 15.92 15.85 5.57
N GLU A 195 15.03 16.82 5.33
CA GLU A 195 14.05 16.79 4.24
C GLU A 195 14.74 16.70 2.86
N GLN A 196 15.79 17.49 2.65
CA GLN A 196 16.61 17.44 1.43
C GLN A 196 17.29 16.08 1.26
N ALA A 197 17.91 15.56 2.32
CA ALA A 197 18.55 14.25 2.27
C ALA A 197 17.51 13.16 1.98
N LEU A 198 16.38 13.13 2.70
CA LEU A 198 15.31 12.16 2.52
C LEU A 198 14.83 12.09 1.06
N SER A 199 14.69 13.24 0.39
CA SER A 199 14.33 13.26 -1.04
C SER A 199 15.29 12.44 -1.92
N SER A 200 16.59 12.44 -1.59
CA SER A 200 17.63 11.66 -2.28
C SER A 200 17.57 10.16 -1.95
N PHE A 201 17.00 9.80 -0.80
CA PHE A 201 16.87 8.42 -0.32
C PHE A 201 15.49 7.80 -0.58
N MET A 202 14.56 8.53 -1.19
CA MET A 202 13.20 8.04 -1.42
C MET A 202 13.17 6.73 -2.22
N ASN A 203 14.06 6.57 -3.20
CA ASN A 203 14.15 5.34 -3.99
C ASN A 203 14.47 4.12 -3.13
N GLU A 204 15.35 4.23 -2.14
CA GLU A 204 15.65 3.10 -1.25
C GLU A 204 14.48 2.80 -0.30
N VAL A 205 13.76 3.82 0.17
CA VAL A 205 12.54 3.64 0.98
C VAL A 205 11.45 2.93 0.15
N SER A 206 11.21 3.38 -1.08
CA SER A 206 10.26 2.75 -2.01
C SER A 206 10.63 1.30 -2.31
N ASN A 207 11.90 1.02 -2.61
CA ASN A 207 12.37 -0.35 -2.87
C ASN A 207 12.18 -1.24 -1.64
N HIS A 208 12.54 -0.76 -0.45
CA HIS A 208 12.35 -1.50 0.79
C HIS A 208 10.87 -1.81 1.06
N ALA A 209 9.98 -0.84 0.82
CA ALA A 209 8.53 -1.03 0.95
C ALA A 209 7.98 -2.05 -0.05
N PHE A 210 8.45 -2.01 -1.31
CA PHE A 210 8.05 -2.92 -2.38
C PHE A 210 8.53 -4.37 -2.18
N GLU A 211 9.72 -4.54 -1.60
CA GLU A 211 10.25 -5.85 -1.19
C GLU A 211 9.45 -6.40 0.00
N THR A 212 9.20 -5.56 1.00
CA THR A 212 8.42 -5.91 2.19
C THR A 212 7.00 -6.34 1.84
N SER A 213 6.34 -5.65 0.90
CA SER A 213 4.98 -5.98 0.47
C SER A 213 4.86 -7.34 -0.23
N LYS A 214 5.96 -7.95 -0.68
CA LYS A 214 5.98 -9.30 -1.28
C LYS A 214 5.38 -10.36 -0.34
N ILE A 215 5.47 -10.16 0.98
CA ILE A 215 4.86 -11.07 1.97
C ILE A 215 3.34 -11.22 1.76
N THR A 216 2.68 -10.18 1.25
CA THR A 216 1.23 -10.14 1.01
C THR A 216 0.81 -10.92 -0.23
N GLN A 217 1.72 -11.12 -1.18
CA GLN A 217 1.42 -11.82 -2.44
C GLN A 217 1.09 -13.30 -2.24
N SER A 218 1.77 -13.94 -1.29
CA SER A 218 1.66 -15.39 -1.02
C SER A 218 0.22 -15.90 -0.83
N PHE A 219 -0.70 -15.04 -0.36
CA PHE A 219 -2.08 -15.43 -0.10
C PHE A 219 -3.12 -14.62 -0.88
N ALA A 220 -2.72 -13.57 -1.61
CA ALA A 220 -3.65 -12.65 -2.27
C ALA A 220 -4.49 -13.35 -3.35
N ALA A 221 -3.85 -14.10 -4.24
CA ALA A 221 -4.53 -14.82 -5.31
C ALA A 221 -5.50 -15.89 -4.77
N GLY A 222 -5.07 -16.65 -3.76
CA GLY A 222 -5.90 -17.67 -3.12
C GLY A 222 -7.12 -17.07 -2.41
N TRP A 223 -6.95 -15.91 -1.77
CA TRP A 223 -8.07 -15.18 -1.18
C TRP A 223 -9.04 -14.66 -2.26
N TYR A 224 -8.55 -14.07 -3.35
CA TYR A 224 -9.38 -13.55 -4.43
C TYR A 224 -10.24 -14.65 -5.07
N ASN A 225 -9.60 -15.75 -5.46
CA ASN A 225 -10.28 -16.89 -6.09
C ASN A 225 -11.34 -17.52 -5.18
N LYS A 226 -11.21 -17.38 -3.86
CA LYS A 226 -12.17 -17.90 -2.89
C LYS A 226 -13.33 -16.94 -2.63
N ASN A 227 -13.05 -15.65 -2.41
CA ASN A 227 -14.03 -14.70 -1.88
C ASN A 227 -14.62 -13.76 -2.93
N VAL A 228 -13.97 -13.63 -4.11
CA VAL A 228 -14.34 -12.66 -5.14
C VAL A 228 -14.74 -13.32 -6.45
N LYS A 229 -14.54 -14.64 -6.64
CA LYS A 229 -14.77 -15.31 -7.93
C LYS A 229 -16.21 -15.19 -8.47
N ASN A 230 -17.21 -15.22 -7.59
CA ASN A 230 -18.63 -15.30 -7.99
C ASN A 230 -19.46 -14.08 -7.57
N SER A 231 -18.97 -13.29 -6.62
CA SER A 231 -19.68 -12.14 -6.06
C SER A 231 -18.67 -11.22 -5.37
N ARG A 232 -19.05 -9.95 -5.19
CA ARG A 232 -18.24 -9.04 -4.36
C ARG A 232 -18.20 -9.54 -2.90
N PRO A 233 -17.05 -9.43 -2.21
CA PRO A 233 -16.92 -9.86 -0.82
C PRO A 233 -17.59 -8.88 0.14
N ALA A 234 -18.07 -9.36 1.29
CA ALA A 234 -18.59 -8.53 2.36
C ALA A 234 -17.47 -7.78 3.11
N ASP A 235 -17.81 -6.68 3.78
CA ASP A 235 -16.84 -5.87 4.56
C ASP A 235 -16.01 -6.70 5.54
N LYS A 236 -16.64 -7.70 6.17
CA LYS A 236 -15.97 -8.59 7.14
C LYS A 236 -14.88 -9.43 6.48
N GLU A 237 -15.07 -9.85 5.24
CA GLU A 237 -14.09 -10.63 4.48
C GLU A 237 -12.91 -9.75 4.06
N VAL A 238 -13.20 -8.52 3.63
CA VAL A 238 -12.19 -7.49 3.32
C VAL A 238 -11.37 -7.13 4.56
N ALA A 239 -12.03 -6.88 5.70
CA ALA A 239 -11.36 -6.64 6.97
C ALA A 239 -10.52 -7.85 7.42
N GLY A 240 -11.00 -9.06 7.16
CA GLY A 240 -10.25 -10.30 7.38
C GLY A 240 -8.96 -10.35 6.56
N PHE A 241 -9.03 -9.99 5.28
CA PHE A 241 -7.85 -9.89 4.41
C PHE A 241 -6.84 -8.86 4.93
N LEU A 242 -7.30 -7.64 5.23
CA LEU A 242 -6.45 -6.57 5.75
C LEU A 242 -5.80 -6.96 7.08
N LYS A 243 -6.52 -7.64 7.98
CA LYS A 243 -5.96 -8.16 9.23
C LYS A 243 -4.80 -9.13 8.98
N VAL A 244 -4.93 -10.04 8.03
CA VAL A 244 -3.86 -10.99 7.68
C VAL A 244 -2.68 -10.25 7.03
N ALA A 245 -2.95 -9.34 6.10
CA ALA A 245 -1.92 -8.56 5.41
C ALA A 245 -1.10 -7.70 6.37
N PHE A 246 -1.75 -6.88 7.20
CA PHE A 246 -1.05 -6.05 8.19
C PHE A 246 -0.37 -6.89 9.27
N GLY A 247 -0.92 -8.05 9.63
CA GLY A 247 -0.25 -9.00 10.53
C GLY A 247 1.09 -9.47 9.97
N LYS A 248 1.11 -9.90 8.70
CA LYS A 248 2.33 -10.33 8.02
C LYS A 248 3.35 -9.21 7.79
N LEU A 249 2.89 -8.02 7.39
CA LEU A 249 3.76 -6.85 7.25
C LEU A 249 4.40 -6.45 8.59
N ARG A 250 3.63 -6.54 9.69
CA ARG A 250 4.11 -6.27 11.05
C ARG A 250 5.17 -7.29 11.48
N GLU A 251 4.96 -8.58 11.20
CA GLU A 251 5.95 -9.63 11.47
C GLU A 251 7.26 -9.37 10.71
N GLU A 252 7.18 -8.96 9.45
CA GLU A 252 8.36 -8.61 8.65
C GLU A 252 9.14 -7.41 9.24
N ILE A 253 8.44 -6.39 9.75
CA ILE A 253 9.07 -5.27 10.46
C ILE A 253 9.77 -5.73 11.75
N ILE A 254 9.18 -6.64 12.51
CA ILE A 254 9.79 -7.20 13.73
C ILE A 254 11.08 -7.97 13.40
N ILE A 255 11.07 -8.73 12.30
CA ILE A 255 12.26 -9.43 11.82
C ILE A 255 13.37 -8.44 11.47
N GLU A 256 13.05 -7.31 10.82
CA GLU A 256 14.02 -6.24 10.56
C GLU A 256 14.58 -5.62 11.84
N GLU A 257 13.73 -5.33 12.83
CA GLU A 257 14.17 -4.78 14.14
C GLU A 257 15.18 -5.70 14.85
N ALA A 258 15.09 -7.01 14.61
CA ALA A 258 15.96 -8.02 15.22
C ALA A 258 17.32 -8.17 14.52
N LYS A 259 17.51 -7.65 13.30
CA LYS A 259 18.76 -7.73 12.53
C LYS A 259 19.84 -6.71 12.97
N LYS A 260 19.80 -6.28 14.23
CA LYS A 260 20.77 -5.33 14.81
C LYS A 260 22.18 -5.89 14.84
#